data_AF-A0A533RMH5-F1
#
_entry.id   AF-A0A533RMH5-F1
#
_cell.length_a   1.000
_cell.length_b   1.000
_cell.length_c   1.000
_cell.angle_alpha   90.00
_cell.angle_beta   90.00
_cell.angle_gamma   90.00
#
_symmetry.space_group_name_H-M   'P 1'
#
loop_
_entity.id
_entity.type
_entity.pdbx_description
1 polymer ?
#
loop_
_entity_poly.entity_id
_entity_poly.type
_entity_poly.pdbx_seq_one_letter_code
_entity_poly.pdbx_strand_id
1 'polypeptide(L)'
;MAWSRDTTAAPDAIPDTTSNSWSEALPEGTWYLNVKTQDAAGNWSQPIALGPVIMDNPPSIVSRYPAQGARNAPFSSSFPAWATLSEDVATLTVSVRWHRYDTTTWTGPLTPDYRYDSSSRTIYIDPWIFHTEWMEYPQMSIIEVTITATDTFGVKSAGYVWSWDTVDPLKL
;
A
#
# COMPACT_ATOMS: atom_id res chain seq x y z
N MET A 1 8.39 11.57 -29.33
CA MET A 1 9.06 11.15 -28.08
C MET A 1 8.26 10.02 -27.47
N ALA A 2 8.89 9.08 -26.79
CA ALA A 2 8.20 7.94 -26.22
C ALA A 2 8.89 7.46 -24.94
N TRP A 3 8.11 7.14 -23.92
CA TRP A 3 8.62 6.36 -22.79
C TRP A 3 8.77 4.90 -23.20
N SER A 4 9.89 4.29 -22.83
CA SER A 4 10.06 2.85 -23.00
C SER A 4 11.02 2.25 -21.98
N ARG A 5 11.06 0.92 -21.91
CA ARG A 5 12.05 0.17 -21.11
C ARG A 5 13.36 -0.09 -21.87
N ASP A 6 13.48 0.43 -23.09
CA ASP A 6 14.58 0.19 -24.01
C ASP A 6 15.26 1.51 -24.39
N THR A 7 16.58 1.58 -24.26
CA THR A 7 17.37 2.75 -24.64
C THR A 7 17.53 2.90 -26.16
N THR A 8 17.09 1.90 -26.94
CA THR A 8 17.22 1.86 -28.39
C THR A 8 15.88 2.06 -29.12
N ALA A 9 14.77 2.20 -28.39
CA ALA A 9 13.47 2.43 -29.00
C ALA A 9 13.45 3.77 -29.74
N ALA A 10 13.33 3.72 -31.07
CA ALA A 10 13.31 4.90 -31.91
C ALA A 10 11.90 5.52 -31.92
N PRO A 11 11.74 6.80 -31.54
CA PRO A 11 10.46 7.50 -31.71
C PRO A 11 10.09 7.61 -33.20
N ASP A 12 8.79 7.59 -33.50
CA ASP A 12 8.29 7.75 -34.87
C ASP A 12 8.55 9.16 -35.44
N ALA A 13 8.36 9.36 -36.74
CA ALA A 13 8.63 10.65 -37.42
C ALA A 13 7.44 11.62 -37.39
N ILE A 14 6.55 11.51 -36.40
CA ILE A 14 5.42 12.40 -36.19
C ILE A 14 5.70 13.24 -34.93
N PRO A 15 5.64 14.58 -34.99
CA PRO A 15 5.80 15.38 -33.78
C PRO A 15 4.64 15.16 -32.81
N ASP A 16 4.92 14.63 -31.62
CA ASP A 16 3.88 14.47 -30.57
C ASP A 16 3.47 15.78 -29.92
N THR A 17 4.39 16.75 -29.84
CA THR A 17 4.14 18.07 -29.22
C THR A 17 5.15 19.11 -29.70
N THR A 18 4.76 20.37 -29.65
CA THR A 18 5.64 21.55 -29.79
C THR A 18 5.79 22.31 -28.46
N SER A 19 5.17 21.83 -27.39
CA SER A 19 5.29 22.36 -26.04
C SER A 19 6.60 21.94 -25.38
N ASN A 20 7.03 22.70 -24.38
CA ASN A 20 8.16 22.35 -23.51
C ASN A 20 7.74 21.42 -22.35
N SER A 21 6.48 20.97 -22.33
CA SER A 21 5.94 20.05 -21.34
C SER A 21 5.16 18.92 -22.00
N TRP A 22 5.36 17.72 -21.47
CA TRP A 22 4.68 16.50 -21.85
C TRP A 22 4.66 15.55 -20.65
N SER A 23 3.58 14.80 -20.47
CA SER A 23 3.44 13.86 -19.36
C SER A 23 2.67 12.64 -19.79
N GLU A 24 3.07 11.48 -19.28
CA GLU A 24 2.40 10.20 -19.48
C GLU A 24 2.37 9.47 -18.13
N ALA A 25 1.27 8.78 -17.84
CA ALA A 25 1.16 7.96 -16.64
C ALA A 25 1.81 6.59 -16.92
N LEU A 26 2.90 6.30 -16.19
CA LEU A 26 3.64 5.05 -16.34
C LEU A 26 3.44 4.18 -15.09
N PRO A 27 3.33 2.85 -15.25
CA PRO A 27 3.41 1.94 -14.12
C PRO A 27 4.84 1.91 -13.55
N GLU A 28 4.98 1.32 -12.37
CA GLU A 28 6.26 1.10 -11.71
C GLU A 28 7.29 0.43 -12.62
N GLY A 29 8.55 0.76 -12.36
CA GLY A 29 9.72 0.19 -13.04
C GLY A 29 10.69 1.25 -13.55
N THR A 30 11.69 0.78 -14.28
CA THR A 30 12.72 1.63 -14.89
C THR A 30 12.31 2.03 -16.30
N TRP A 31 12.38 3.32 -16.56
CA TRP A 31 11.96 3.93 -17.82
C TRP A 31 13.05 4.84 -18.40
N TYR A 32 13.06 4.93 -19.72
CA TYR A 32 13.85 5.86 -20.50
C TYR A 32 12.93 6.69 -21.38
N LEU A 33 13.18 7.99 -21.42
CA LEU A 33 12.51 8.90 -22.33
C LEU A 33 13.31 8.97 -23.63
N ASN A 34 12.79 8.35 -24.69
CA ASN A 34 13.38 8.42 -26.02
C ASN A 34 12.87 9.65 -26.76
N VAL A 35 13.79 10.54 -27.16
CA VAL A 35 13.48 11.82 -27.79
C VAL A 35 14.23 11.94 -29.10
N LYS A 36 13.56 12.49 -30.10
CA LYS A 36 14.19 13.15 -31.24
C LYS A 36 13.43 14.44 -31.52
N THR A 37 14.10 15.44 -32.06
CA THR A 37 13.52 16.75 -32.32
C THR A 37 13.56 17.05 -33.81
N GLN A 38 12.59 17.83 -34.28
CA GLN A 38 12.53 18.31 -35.66
C GLN A 38 12.85 19.80 -35.67
N ASP A 39 13.73 20.23 -36.58
CA ASP A 39 13.97 21.66 -36.80
C ASP A 39 12.85 22.29 -37.67
N ALA A 40 12.87 23.62 -37.84
CA ALA A 40 11.88 24.34 -38.64
C ALA A 40 11.94 24.02 -40.15
N ALA A 41 13.03 23.40 -40.63
CA ALA A 41 13.17 22.94 -42.02
C ALA A 41 12.67 21.49 -42.21
N GLY A 42 12.24 20.83 -41.13
CA GLY A 42 11.73 19.46 -41.14
C GLY A 42 12.78 18.37 -40.92
N ASN A 43 14.04 18.73 -40.63
CA ASN A 43 15.09 17.76 -40.38
C ASN A 43 14.97 17.19 -38.95
N TRP A 44 15.08 15.88 -38.83
CA TRP A 44 15.05 15.18 -37.54
C TRP A 44 16.46 14.96 -36.98
N SER A 45 16.61 15.11 -35.66
CA SER A 45 17.81 14.68 -34.94
C SER A 45 17.93 13.16 -34.90
N GLN A 46 19.13 12.66 -34.57
CA GLN A 46 19.26 11.28 -34.07
C GLN A 46 18.48 11.13 -32.75
N PRO A 47 17.92 9.94 -32.47
CA PRO A 47 17.25 9.69 -31.20
C PRO A 47 18.25 9.65 -30.04
N ILE A 48 17.82 10.16 -28.89
CA ILE A 48 18.54 10.06 -27.62
C ILE A 48 17.62 9.46 -26.55
N ALA A 49 18.18 8.60 -25.70
CA ALA A 49 17.51 8.07 -24.52
C ALA A 49 17.95 8.86 -23.27
N LEU A 50 16.99 9.44 -22.55
CA LEU A 50 17.20 10.12 -21.28
C LEU A 50 16.74 9.23 -20.14
N GLY A 51 17.59 9.00 -19.14
CA GLY A 51 17.29 8.14 -18.00
C GLY A 51 18.53 7.48 -17.41
N PRO A 52 18.37 6.49 -16.51
CA PRO A 52 17.08 5.90 -16.12
C PRO A 52 16.23 6.83 -15.24
N VAL A 53 14.91 6.75 -15.40
CA VAL A 53 13.90 7.29 -14.48
C VAL A 53 13.23 6.11 -13.79
N ILE A 54 13.17 6.13 -12.47
CA ILE A 54 12.52 5.07 -11.68
C ILE A 54 11.14 5.56 -11.28
N MET A 55 10.12 4.87 -11.77
CA MET A 55 8.74 5.02 -11.31
C MET A 55 8.53 4.02 -10.19
N ASP A 56 8.17 4.54 -9.03
CA ASP A 56 8.12 3.80 -7.77
C ASP A 56 6.99 4.40 -6.96
N ASN A 57 6.11 3.58 -6.38
CA ASN A 57 5.05 4.04 -5.48
C ASN A 57 5.24 3.39 -4.12
N PRO A 58 4.77 4.01 -3.03
CA PRO A 58 4.80 3.33 -1.73
C PRO A 58 3.93 2.06 -1.74
N PRO A 59 4.22 1.09 -0.85
CA PRO A 59 3.44 -0.13 -0.73
C PRO A 59 2.00 0.18 -0.36
N SER A 60 1.03 -0.48 -0.99
CA SER A 60 -0.41 -0.27 -0.79
C SER A 60 -1.14 -1.50 -0.25
N ILE A 61 -2.27 -1.30 0.44
CA ILE A 61 -3.11 -2.42 0.92
C ILE A 61 -4.01 -2.91 -0.22
N VAL A 62 -3.78 -4.15 -0.67
CA VAL A 62 -4.58 -4.83 -1.71
C VAL A 62 -5.85 -5.43 -1.12
N SER A 63 -5.72 -6.07 0.05
CA SER A 63 -6.85 -6.64 0.78
C SER A 63 -6.67 -6.49 2.27
N ARG A 64 -7.78 -6.43 3.00
CA ARG A 64 -7.81 -6.36 4.46
C ARG A 64 -8.98 -7.16 5.01
N TYR A 65 -8.78 -7.76 6.17
CA TYR A 65 -9.78 -8.50 6.90
C TYR A 65 -9.64 -8.26 8.41
N PRO A 66 -10.73 -7.90 9.11
CA PRO A 66 -12.04 -7.56 8.58
C PRO A 66 -12.01 -6.37 7.61
N ALA A 67 -13.01 -6.28 6.73
CA ALA A 67 -13.11 -5.16 5.80
C ALA A 67 -13.28 -3.84 6.58
N GLN A 68 -12.89 -2.71 5.99
CA GLN A 68 -13.14 -1.38 6.59
C GLN A 68 -14.62 -1.22 6.87
N GLY A 69 -14.96 -0.85 8.11
CA GLY A 69 -16.33 -0.64 8.57
C GLY A 69 -17.16 -1.92 8.64
N ALA A 70 -16.53 -3.10 8.63
CA ALA A 70 -17.24 -4.35 8.85
C ALA A 70 -17.96 -4.29 10.20
N ARG A 71 -19.20 -4.77 10.22
CA ARG A 71 -20.00 -4.89 11.44
C ARG A 71 -20.07 -6.36 11.82
N ASN A 72 -20.17 -6.61 13.11
CA ASN A 72 -20.33 -7.97 13.62
C ASN A 72 -19.24 -8.90 13.06
N ALA A 73 -17.99 -8.42 13.03
CA ALA A 73 -16.86 -9.27 12.67
C ALA A 73 -16.58 -10.24 13.83
N PRO A 74 -16.36 -11.53 13.55
CA PRO A 74 -16.05 -12.48 14.59
C PRO A 74 -14.73 -12.08 15.27
N PHE A 75 -14.72 -12.05 16.60
CA PHE A 75 -13.49 -11.90 17.36
C PHE A 75 -12.78 -13.27 17.41
N SER A 76 -12.32 -13.79 16.27
CA SER A 76 -11.77 -15.15 16.24
C SER A 76 -10.25 -15.13 16.28
N SER A 77 -9.69 -16.05 17.07
CA SER A 77 -8.29 -16.46 17.11
C SER A 77 -7.77 -17.05 15.79
N SER A 78 -8.60 -17.05 14.75
CA SER A 78 -8.44 -17.80 13.51
C SER A 78 -8.29 -16.90 12.29
N PHE A 79 -8.14 -15.58 12.45
CA PHE A 79 -7.88 -14.68 11.32
C PHE A 79 -6.57 -15.06 10.65
N PRO A 80 -6.62 -15.76 9.50
CA PRO A 80 -5.42 -16.31 8.92
C PRO A 80 -4.76 -15.29 8.00
N ALA A 81 -5.24 -14.05 7.90
CA ALA A 81 -4.65 -12.96 7.12
C ALA A 81 -5.39 -11.67 7.47
N TRP A 82 -4.69 -10.65 7.95
CA TRP A 82 -5.29 -9.37 8.31
C TRP A 82 -5.19 -8.35 7.19
N ALA A 83 -4.08 -8.34 6.46
CA ALA A 83 -3.92 -7.51 5.28
C ALA A 83 -2.89 -8.11 4.33
N THR A 84 -3.03 -7.78 3.05
CA THR A 84 -2.05 -8.11 2.01
C THR A 84 -1.59 -6.82 1.34
N LEU A 85 -0.28 -6.66 1.21
CA LEU A 85 0.35 -5.49 0.59
C LEU A 85 0.56 -5.71 -0.92
N SER A 86 0.67 -4.63 -1.69
CA SER A 86 0.90 -4.67 -3.13
C SER A 86 2.28 -5.19 -3.49
N GLU A 87 3.24 -5.06 -2.59
CA GLU A 87 4.64 -5.42 -2.77
C GLU A 87 5.27 -5.88 -1.44
N ASP A 88 6.54 -6.30 -1.52
CA ASP A 88 7.35 -6.63 -0.35
C ASP A 88 7.82 -5.35 0.36
N VAL A 89 8.19 -5.44 1.64
CA VAL A 89 8.53 -4.27 2.47
C VAL A 89 9.81 -4.44 3.25
N ALA A 90 10.61 -3.37 3.37
CA ALA A 90 11.80 -3.38 4.24
C ALA A 90 11.42 -3.27 5.71
N THR A 91 10.42 -2.44 6.02
CA THR A 91 9.97 -2.21 7.39
C THR A 91 8.47 -2.23 7.46
N LEU A 92 7.95 -2.88 8.50
CA LEU A 92 6.54 -2.92 8.83
C LEU A 92 6.38 -2.53 10.29
N THR A 93 5.42 -1.67 10.59
CA THR A 93 4.94 -1.46 11.96
C THR A 93 3.43 -1.65 11.99
N VAL A 94 2.97 -2.28 13.06
CA VAL A 94 1.55 -2.52 13.32
C VAL A 94 1.26 -1.97 14.71
N SER A 95 0.19 -1.22 14.82
CA SER A 95 -0.38 -0.84 16.10
C SER A 95 -1.88 -0.98 16.08
N VAL A 96 -2.44 -1.21 17.26
CA VAL A 96 -3.85 -1.48 17.44
C VAL A 96 -4.38 -0.65 18.59
N ARG A 97 -5.56 -0.10 18.42
CA ARG A 97 -6.33 0.49 19.51
C ARG A 97 -7.78 0.04 19.41
N TRP A 98 -8.50 0.15 20.51
CA TRP A 98 -9.89 -0.28 20.56
C TRP A 98 -10.68 0.54 21.58
N HIS A 99 -12.00 0.55 21.47
CA HIS A 99 -12.89 1.02 22.52
C HIS A 99 -14.18 0.20 22.55
N ARG A 100 -14.89 0.21 23.68
CA ARG A 100 -16.20 -0.42 23.81
C ARG A 100 -17.24 0.37 23.02
N TYR A 101 -18.25 -0.29 22.46
CA TYR A 101 -19.28 0.39 21.66
C TYR A 101 -20.09 1.45 22.45
N ASP A 102 -20.22 1.27 23.76
CA ASP A 102 -20.90 2.19 24.68
C ASP A 102 -20.03 3.36 25.16
N THR A 103 -18.76 3.39 24.75
CA THR A 103 -17.79 4.44 25.08
C THR A 103 -17.19 5.04 23.81
N THR A 104 -16.52 6.18 23.95
CA THR A 104 -15.72 6.80 22.88
C THR A 104 -14.23 6.89 23.23
N THR A 105 -13.84 6.33 24.37
CA THR A 105 -12.48 6.40 24.90
C THR A 105 -11.65 5.24 24.37
N TRP A 106 -10.65 5.57 23.54
CA TRP A 106 -9.72 4.59 23.00
C TRP A 106 -8.73 4.10 24.06
N THR A 107 -8.46 2.79 24.03
CA THR A 107 -7.38 2.11 24.74
C THR A 107 -6.30 1.72 23.73
N GLY A 108 -5.03 1.97 24.04
CA GLY A 108 -3.89 1.83 23.13
C GLY A 108 -3.26 3.18 22.74
N PRO A 109 -2.36 3.21 21.73
CA PRO A 109 -2.00 2.12 20.84
C PRO A 109 -1.18 1.04 21.52
N LEU A 110 -1.45 -0.20 21.16
CA LEU A 110 -0.71 -1.39 21.55
C LEU A 110 0.04 -1.93 20.34
N THR A 111 1.25 -2.44 20.55
CA THR A 111 2.00 -3.14 19.52
C THR A 111 1.70 -4.63 19.64
N PRO A 112 0.93 -5.24 18.71
CA PRO A 112 0.67 -6.67 18.74
C PRO A 112 1.90 -7.47 18.35
N ASP A 113 1.94 -8.73 18.77
CA ASP A 113 2.73 -9.72 18.08
C ASP A 113 2.13 -9.90 16.68
N TYR A 114 2.97 -9.80 15.65
CA TYR A 114 2.56 -10.01 14.27
C TYR A 114 3.68 -10.72 13.51
N ARG A 115 3.30 -11.41 12.44
CA ARG A 115 4.21 -11.93 11.43
C ARG A 115 3.87 -11.38 10.06
N TYR A 116 4.91 -11.19 9.26
CA TYR A 116 4.78 -10.84 7.86
C TYR A 116 5.36 -11.97 7.01
N ASP A 117 4.61 -12.42 6.01
CA ASP A 117 5.05 -13.40 5.01
C ASP A 117 5.35 -12.66 3.71
N SER A 118 6.63 -12.51 3.35
CA SER A 118 7.04 -11.81 2.12
C SER A 118 6.66 -12.56 0.84
N SER A 119 6.44 -13.89 0.90
CA SER A 119 6.05 -14.67 -0.27
C SER A 119 4.60 -14.39 -0.67
N SER A 120 3.73 -14.21 0.34
CA SER A 120 2.31 -13.87 0.14
C SER A 120 1.98 -12.40 0.41
N ARG A 121 2.97 -11.59 0.80
CA ARG A 121 2.86 -10.17 1.20
C ARG A 121 1.81 -9.94 2.28
N THR A 122 1.58 -10.96 3.11
CA THR A 122 0.44 -10.99 4.02
C THR A 122 0.87 -10.79 5.46
N ILE A 123 0.10 -9.98 6.17
CA ILE A 123 0.27 -9.63 7.57
C ILE A 123 -0.67 -10.49 8.39
N TYR A 124 -0.16 -11.11 9.44
CA TYR A 124 -0.92 -11.91 10.39
C TYR A 124 -0.67 -11.32 11.77
N ILE A 125 -1.74 -10.90 12.44
CA ILE A 125 -1.67 -10.32 13.77
C ILE A 125 -2.17 -11.35 14.77
N ASP A 126 -1.43 -11.54 15.86
CA ASP A 126 -1.86 -12.40 16.96
C ASP A 126 -3.02 -11.73 17.72
N PRO A 127 -4.22 -12.33 17.70
CA PRO A 127 -5.38 -11.79 18.39
C PRO A 127 -5.29 -11.91 19.92
N TRP A 128 -4.29 -12.60 20.47
CA TRP A 128 -4.14 -12.72 21.93
C TRP A 128 -3.89 -11.38 22.64
N ILE A 129 -3.40 -10.34 21.93
CA ILE A 129 -3.25 -8.99 22.51
C ILE A 129 -4.55 -8.43 23.08
N PHE A 130 -5.69 -8.91 22.60
CA PHE A 130 -6.99 -8.47 23.06
C PHE A 130 -7.51 -9.31 24.25
N HIS A 131 -6.92 -10.46 24.53
CA HIS A 131 -7.36 -11.38 25.59
C HIS A 131 -6.73 -11.10 26.96
N THR A 132 -5.59 -10.40 27.02
CA THR A 132 -4.75 -10.46 28.21
C THR A 132 -5.38 -9.78 29.42
N GLU A 133 -5.78 -8.51 29.38
CA GLU A 133 -6.36 -7.85 30.60
C GLU A 133 -7.34 -6.70 30.29
N TRP A 134 -7.66 -6.44 29.01
CA TRP A 134 -8.15 -5.12 28.59
C TRP A 134 -9.52 -5.15 27.91
N MET A 135 -9.84 -6.18 27.13
CA MET A 135 -11.22 -6.42 26.71
C MET A 135 -11.84 -7.43 27.66
N GLU A 136 -12.80 -7.00 28.48
CA GLU A 136 -13.70 -7.93 29.15
C GLU A 136 -14.48 -8.66 28.06
N TYR A 137 -13.98 -9.82 27.66
CA TYR A 137 -14.76 -10.81 26.93
C TYR A 137 -16.09 -10.98 27.69
N PRO A 138 -17.27 -10.75 27.06
CA PRO A 138 -17.56 -10.79 25.63
C PRO A 138 -18.13 -9.46 25.05
N GLN A 139 -17.51 -8.30 25.29
CA GLN A 139 -18.14 -7.03 24.92
C GLN A 139 -17.89 -6.59 23.46
N MET A 140 -18.96 -6.17 22.76
CA MET A 140 -18.88 -5.55 21.42
C MET A 140 -17.96 -4.32 21.47
N SER A 141 -16.92 -4.32 20.63
CA SER A 141 -15.89 -3.28 20.60
C SER A 141 -15.62 -2.81 19.17
N ILE A 142 -15.18 -1.56 19.05
CA ILE A 142 -14.61 -1.02 17.83
C ILE A 142 -13.10 -1.22 17.90
N ILE A 143 -12.53 -1.87 16.89
CA ILE A 143 -11.10 -2.07 16.74
C ILE A 143 -10.60 -1.18 15.62
N GLU A 144 -9.44 -0.57 15.80
CA GLU A 144 -8.70 0.14 14.76
C GLU A 144 -7.27 -0.40 14.68
N VAL A 145 -6.83 -0.68 13.46
CA VAL A 145 -5.47 -1.09 13.14
C VAL A 145 -4.81 0.01 12.35
N THR A 146 -3.60 0.37 12.76
CA THR A 146 -2.70 1.22 12.00
C THR A 146 -1.50 0.41 11.54
N ILE A 147 -1.22 0.45 10.24
CA ILE A 147 -0.06 -0.17 9.62
C ILE A 147 0.78 0.89 8.93
N THR A 148 2.08 0.89 9.16
CA THR A 148 3.02 1.67 8.35
C THR A 148 3.97 0.72 7.66
N ALA A 149 4.05 0.83 6.34
CA ALA A 149 4.90 0.01 5.49
C ALA A 149 5.88 0.92 4.74
N THR A 150 7.14 0.48 4.61
CA THR A 150 8.15 1.11 3.76
C THR A 150 8.59 0.12 2.70
N ASP A 151 8.71 0.58 1.45
CA ASP A 151 9.21 -0.23 0.34
C ASP A 151 10.57 -0.88 0.65
N THR A 152 10.94 -1.90 -0.13
CA THR A 152 12.24 -2.58 0.00
C THR A 152 13.43 -1.69 -0.33
N PHE A 153 13.21 -0.57 -1.02
CA PHE A 153 14.25 0.41 -1.34
C PHE A 153 14.52 1.39 -0.18
N GLY A 154 13.68 1.37 0.87
CA GLY A 154 13.79 2.18 2.07
C GLY A 154 13.43 3.65 1.88
N VAL A 155 12.76 4.03 0.78
CA VAL A 155 12.58 5.45 0.40
C VAL A 155 11.13 5.90 0.53
N LYS A 156 10.15 5.06 0.20
CA LYS A 156 8.72 5.42 0.24
C LYS A 156 7.99 4.61 1.30
N SER A 157 7.24 5.33 2.13
CA SER A 157 6.40 4.74 3.16
C SER A 157 4.95 5.18 3.00
N ALA A 158 4.02 4.31 3.41
CA ALA A 158 2.61 4.64 3.52
C ALA A 158 2.01 4.12 4.82
N GLY A 159 1.08 4.90 5.37
CA GLY A 159 0.31 4.59 6.56
C GLY A 159 -1.13 4.23 6.21
N TYR A 160 -1.65 3.18 6.82
CA TYR A 160 -2.99 2.65 6.61
C TYR A 160 -3.70 2.52 7.93
N VAL A 161 -4.91 3.08 8.02
CA VAL A 161 -5.77 2.94 9.19
C VAL A 161 -7.06 2.29 8.74
N TRP A 162 -7.48 1.23 9.41
CA TRP A 162 -8.82 0.70 9.21
C TRP A 162 -9.47 0.21 10.51
N SER A 163 -10.81 0.22 10.53
CA SER A 163 -11.59 -0.12 11.71
C SER A 163 -12.80 -1.00 11.42
N TRP A 164 -13.28 -1.72 12.42
CA TRP A 164 -14.48 -2.56 12.37
C TRP A 164 -15.07 -2.80 13.78
N ASP A 165 -16.32 -3.26 13.81
CA ASP A 165 -17.03 -3.64 15.04
C ASP A 165 -17.05 -5.16 15.23
N THR A 166 -16.88 -5.64 16.46
CA THR A 166 -16.90 -7.07 16.80
C THR A 166 -18.26 -7.59 17.28
N VAL A 167 -18.53 -8.88 17.09
CA VAL A 167 -19.69 -9.58 17.71
C VAL A 167 -19.38 -9.93 19.17
N ASP A 168 -20.41 -9.91 20.02
CA ASP A 168 -20.43 -10.57 21.33
C ASP A 168 -20.54 -12.11 21.14
N PRO A 169 -19.46 -12.88 21.36
CA PRO A 169 -19.47 -14.32 21.13
C PRO A 169 -20.38 -15.12 22.09
N LEU A 170 -20.97 -14.50 23.12
CA LEU A 170 -21.90 -15.14 24.06
C LEU A 170 -23.39 -14.85 23.78
N LYS A 171 -23.71 -14.08 22.73
CA LYS A 171 -25.09 -13.72 22.35
C LYS A 171 -25.61 -14.37 21.05
N LEU A 172 -25.02 -15.50 20.64
CA LEU A 172 -25.50 -16.31 19.52
C LEU A 172 -26.55 -17.34 19.95
#